data_AF-A0A918B689-F1
#
_entry.id   AF-A0A918B689-F1
#
_cell.length_a   1.000
_cell.length_b   1.000
_cell.length_c   1.000
_cell.angle_alpha   90.00
_cell.angle_beta   90.00
_cell.angle_gamma   90.00
#
_symmetry.space_group_name_H-M   'P 1'
#
loop_
_entity.id
_entity.type
_entity.pdbx_description
1 polymer ?
#
loop_
_entity_poly.entity_id
_entity_poly.type
_entity_poly.pdbx_seq_one_letter_code
_entity_poly.pdbx_strand_id
1 'polypeptide(L)'
;MNCYECARPNPAVAVCRSCGAGLCRDHVRVRGEELHETVGPGPSQPVRGRRMLCGVCTDAPGAPGRSSSLDGGGVLDEGEE
;
A
#
# COMPACT_ATOMS: atom_id res chain seq x y z
N MET A 1 9.41 -4.47 -16.89
CA MET A 1 8.44 -5.44 -16.33
C MET A 1 7.17 -5.37 -17.17
N ASN A 2 6.54 -6.50 -17.51
CA ASN A 2 5.32 -6.54 -18.33
C ASN A 2 4.08 -6.69 -17.45
N CYS A 3 2.93 -6.34 -18.00
CA CYS A 3 1.64 -6.54 -17.37
C CYS A 3 1.36 -8.04 -17.19
N TYR A 4 1.02 -8.42 -15.97
CA TYR A 4 0.73 -9.79 -15.60
C TYR A 4 -0.57 -10.33 -16.22
N GLU A 5 -1.58 -9.46 -16.42
CA GLU A 5 -2.90 -9.87 -16.90
C GLU A 5 -3.03 -9.85 -18.44
N CYS A 6 -2.07 -9.27 -19.17
CA CYS A 6 -2.15 -9.24 -20.62
C CYS A 6 -1.74 -10.59 -21.23
N ALA A 7 -2.55 -11.11 -22.16
CA ALA A 7 -2.22 -12.31 -22.94
C ALA A 7 -1.04 -12.11 -23.91
N ARG A 8 -0.71 -10.85 -24.25
CA ARG A 8 0.47 -10.48 -25.04
C ARG A 8 1.37 -9.54 -24.23
N PRO A 9 2.69 -9.52 -24.49
CA PRO A 9 3.60 -8.61 -23.81
C PRO A 9 3.13 -7.15 -23.92
N ASN A 10 2.90 -6.51 -22.78
CA ASN A 10 2.47 -5.11 -22.68
C ASN A 10 3.22 -4.47 -21.50
N PRO A 11 3.89 -3.32 -21.66
CA PRO A 11 4.64 -2.70 -20.57
C PRO A 11 3.78 -2.39 -19.35
N ALA A 12 4.28 -2.77 -18.18
CA ALA A 12 3.68 -2.37 -16.91
C ALA A 12 4.04 -0.91 -16.59
N VAL A 13 3.05 -0.14 -16.15
CA VAL A 13 3.18 1.26 -15.72
C VAL A 13 2.89 1.45 -14.23
N ALA A 14 2.42 0.39 -13.57
CA ALA A 14 2.03 0.38 -12.17
C ALA A 14 2.35 -0.98 -11.54
N VAL A 15 2.40 -1.01 -10.21
CA VAL A 15 2.56 -2.24 -9.42
C VAL A 15 1.40 -2.36 -8.45
N CYS A 16 0.79 -3.54 -8.37
CA CYS A 16 -0.26 -3.84 -7.42
C CYS A 16 0.30 -3.73 -5.99
N ARG A 17 -0.28 -2.85 -5.16
CA ARG A 17 0.17 -2.67 -3.77
C ARG A 17 -0.07 -3.90 -2.88
N SER A 18 -0.98 -4.80 -3.28
CA SER A 18 -1.33 -5.99 -2.50
C SER A 18 -0.46 -7.20 -2.84
N CYS A 19 -0.26 -7.52 -4.13
CA CYS A 19 0.45 -8.74 -4.56
C CYS A 19 1.75 -8.48 -5.35
N GLY A 20 2.07 -7.23 -5.69
CA GLY A 20 3.29 -6.89 -6.43
C GLY A 20 3.24 -7.11 -7.95
N ALA A 21 2.10 -7.53 -8.51
CA ALA A 21 1.96 -7.72 -9.96
C ALA A 21 2.13 -6.41 -10.74
N GLY A 22 2.89 -6.46 -11.84
CA GLY A 22 2.99 -5.35 -12.80
C GLY A 22 1.72 -5.21 -13.64
N LEU A 23 1.21 -3.99 -13.82
CA LEU A 23 -0.06 -3.71 -14.50
C LEU A 23 0.10 -2.62 -15.56
N CYS A 24 -0.53 -2.80 -16.71
CA CYS A 24 -0.67 -1.77 -17.73
C CYS A 24 -1.81 -0.79 -17.37
N ARG A 25 -1.99 0.26 -18.18
CA ARG A 25 -3.04 1.27 -17.96
C ARG A 25 -4.47 0.72 -17.98
N ASP A 26 -4.69 -0.39 -18.67
CA ASP A 26 -6.00 -1.02 -18.82
C ASP A 26 -6.33 -1.96 -17.64
N HIS A 27 -5.32 -2.68 -17.16
CA HIS A 27 -5.47 -3.65 -16.07
C HIS A 27 -5.20 -3.09 -14.67
N VAL A 28 -4.74 -1.84 -14.57
CA VAL A 28 -4.62 -1.17 -13.27
C VAL A 28 -5.97 -0.63 -12.79
N ARG A 29 -6.31 -0.95 -11.55
CA ARG A 29 -7.47 -0.37 -10.86
C ARG A 29 -6.98 0.59 -9.78
N VAL A 30 -7.48 1.81 -9.83
CA VAL A 30 -7.15 2.84 -8.84
C VAL A 30 -8.31 2.94 -7.85
N ARG A 31 -8.03 2.68 -6.58
CA ARG A 31 -8.98 2.86 -5.48
C ARG A 31 -8.53 4.03 -4.61
N GLY A 32 -9.47 4.90 -4.27
CA GLY A 32 -9.25 5.94 -3.26
C GLY A 32 -9.02 5.28 -1.91
N GLU A 33 -8.07 5.81 -1.17
CA GLU A 33 -7.76 5.36 0.18
C GLU A 33 -7.63 6.57 1.11
N GLU A 34 -8.17 6.45 2.31
CA GLU A 34 -7.79 7.30 3.42
C GLU A 34 -6.51 6.74 4.05
N LEU A 35 -5.41 7.48 3.94
CA LEU A 35 -4.19 7.19 4.66
C LEU A 35 -4.14 8.05 5.91
N HIS A 36 -3.86 7.42 7.04
CA HIS A 36 -3.51 8.13 8.26
C HIS A 36 -1.99 8.23 8.31
N GLU A 37 -1.46 9.39 7.95
CA GLU A 37 -0.03 9.66 8.10
C GLU A 37 0.23 10.21 9.51
N THR A 38 1.01 9.48 10.30
CA THR A 38 1.59 9.96 11.56
C THR A 38 2.82 10.82 11.26
N VAL A 39 2.60 12.09 10.93
CA VAL A 39 3.69 13.06 10.77
C VAL A 39 3.96 13.69 12.14
N GLY A 40 4.70 12.99 13.00
CA GLY A 40 5.15 13.47 14.31
C GLY A 40 4.28 13.04 15.51
N PRO A 41 4.56 13.56 16.73
CA PRO A 41 3.92 13.14 17.98
C PRO A 41 2.46 13.62 18.16
N GLY A 42 1.84 14.15 17.10
CA GLY A 42 0.45 14.62 17.10
C GLY A 42 -0.53 13.58 16.54
N PRO A 43 -1.85 13.83 16.66
CA PRO A 43 -2.87 12.97 16.08
C PRO A 43 -2.70 12.89 14.56
N SER A 44 -2.81 11.67 14.00
CA SER A 44 -2.76 11.46 12.56
C SER A 44 -3.92 12.17 11.88
N GLN A 45 -3.62 12.82 10.74
CA GLN A 45 -4.64 13.44 9.92
C GLN A 45 -4.97 12.53 8.73
N PRO A 46 -6.26 12.40 8.36
CA PRO A 46 -6.65 11.63 7.20
C PRO A 46 -6.24 12.38 5.92
N VAL A 47 -5.33 11.77 5.16
CA VAL A 47 -4.92 12.22 3.83
C VAL A 47 -5.58 11.32 2.79
N ARG A 48 -6.16 11.93 1.74
CA ARG A 48 -6.68 11.17 0.60
C ARG A 48 -5.53 10.73 -0.29
N GLY A 49 -5.26 9.44 -0.31
CA GLY A 49 -4.35 8.83 -1.27
C GLY A 49 -5.05 7.89 -2.24
N ARG A 50 -4.23 7.14 -2.97
CA ARG A 50 -4.67 6.19 -3.99
C ARG A 50 -3.83 4.94 -3.94
N ARG A 51 -4.50 3.78 -4.03
CA ARG A 51 -3.88 2.48 -4.23
C ARG A 51 -4.06 2.04 -5.67
N MET A 52 -2.99 1.49 -6.24
CA MET A 52 -3.06 0.76 -7.51
C MET A 52 -3.15 -0.74 -7.23
N LEU A 53 -4.17 -1.39 -7.77
CA LEU A 53 -4.50 -2.80 -7.53
C LEU A 53 -4.78 -3.51 -8.88
N CYS A 54 -4.57 -4.82 -8.95
CA CYS A 54 -5.02 -5.64 -10.08
C CYS A 54 -6.52 -5.95 -9.97
N GLY A 55 -7.13 -6.50 -11.03
CA GLY A 55 -8.55 -6.86 -11.02
C GLY A 55 -8.92 -7.78 -9.84
N VAL A 56 -8.10 -8.80 -9.61
CA VAL A 56 -8.30 -9.79 -8.53
C VAL A 56 -8.24 -9.15 -7.14
N CYS A 57 -7.19 -8.39 -6.82
CA CYS A 57 -7.03 -7.75 -5.51
C CYS A 57 -8.02 -6.59 -5.29
N THR A 58 -8.65 -6.09 -6.36
CA THR A 58 -9.69 -5.06 -6.24
C THR A 58 -11.03 -5.66 -5.80
N ASP A 59 -11.31 -6.89 -6.23
CA ASP A 59 -12.56 -7.59 -5.91
C ASP A 59 -12.48 -8.36 -4.59
N ALA A 60 -11.27 -8.71 -4.15
CA ALA A 60 -11.04 -9.38 -2.88
C ALA A 60 -11.57 -8.55 -1.69
N PRO A 61 -12.55 -9.07 -0.92
CA PRO A 61 -13.05 -8.38 0.27
C PRO A 61 -11.99 -8.49 1.38
N GLY A 62 -11.40 -7.35 1.74
CA GLY A 62 -10.58 -7.22 2.94
C GLY A 62 -9.17 -7.79 2.83
N ALA A 63 -8.27 -7.00 2.25
CA ALA A 63 -6.91 -6.93 2.80
C ALA A 63 -6.80 -5.58 3.49
N PRO A 64 -6.88 -5.48 4.84
CA PRO A 64 -6.47 -4.26 5.50
C PRO A 64 -5.06 -3.98 5.00
N GLY A 65 -4.83 -2.76 4.51
CA GLY A 65 -3.45 -2.37 4.25
C GLY A 65 -2.70 -2.65 5.54
N ARG A 66 -1.59 -3.38 5.45
CA ARG A 66 -0.61 -3.43 6.53
C ARG A 66 -0.22 -1.97 6.80
N SER A 67 -0.95 -1.29 7.69
CA SER A 67 -0.37 -0.32 8.58
C SER A 67 0.73 -1.12 9.24
N SER A 68 1.97 -0.81 8.88
CA SER A 68 3.13 -1.39 9.50
C SER A 68 3.10 -0.99 10.96
N SER A 69 2.36 -1.74 11.78
CA SER A 69 2.52 -1.83 13.23
C SER A 69 3.85 -2.52 13.47
N LEU A 70 4.94 -1.84 13.14
CA LEU A 70 6.20 -2.04 13.82
C LEU A 70 6.10 -1.19 15.09
N ASP A 71 5.21 -1.62 15.98
CA ASP A 71 5.31 -1.36 17.41
C ASP A 71 6.58 -2.09 17.85
N GLY A 72 7.69 -1.36 17.88
CA GLY A 72 9.03 -1.88 18.09
C GLY A 72 9.77 -1.07 19.14
N GLY A 73 9.39 -1.27 20.40
CA GLY A 73 10.29 -1.19 21.55
C GLY A 73 10.70 0.19 22.02
N GLY A 74 9.91 0.76 22.96
CA GLY A 74 10.48 1.66 23.95
C GLY A 74 11.44 0.90 24.85
N VAL A 75 12.68 1.37 24.93
CA VAL A 75 13.54 1.16 26.12
C VAL A 75 13.81 2.54 26.69
N LEU A 76 13.21 2.80 27.84
CA LEU A 76 13.59 3.91 28.70
C LEU A 76 14.84 3.42 29.42
N ASP A 77 16.00 3.98 29.07
CA ASP A 77 17.21 3.84 29.88
C ASP A 77 17.03 4.76 31.09
N GLU A 78 16.45 4.21 32.16
CA GLU A 78 16.50 4.82 33.49
C GLU A 78 17.97 4.79 33.92
N GLY A 79 18.54 5.99 34.15
CA GLY A 79 19.94 6.14 34.47
C GLY A 79 20.33 5.53 35.81
N GLU A 80 21.61 5.19 35.94
CA GLU A 80 22.30 5.03 37.21
C GLU A 80 23.68 5.72 37.12
N GLU A 81 23.82 6.74 37.97
CA GLU A 81 25.00 7.45 38.54
C GLU A 81 26.18 7.98 37.71
#